data_AF-A0A150R5D0-F1
#
_entry.id   AF-A0A150R5D0-F1
#
_cell.length_a   1.000
_cell.length_b   1.000
_cell.length_c   1.000
_cell.angle_alpha   90.00
_cell.angle_beta   90.00
_cell.angle_gamma   90.00
#
_symmetry.space_group_name_H-M   'P 1'
#
loop_
_entity.id
_entity.type
_entity.pdbx_description
1 polymer ?
#
loop_
_entity_poly.entity_id
_entity_poly.type
_entity_poly.pdbx_seq_one_letter_code
_entity_poly.pdbx_strand_id
1 'polypeptide(L)'
;MPIRYSTTIASATALSAALSALAGGCTTRGGGAPAPLESAEPTESRNTNGAGEATGTPDGGTAAAKAAAALTPVDPTQREAMMARTRRHGMATAGFANTMAAFAAPRVIAKAKSLPSREEMLRCIDAYLEVVAETKRSSHGEGNQATLDAEPYALKLRALFATWTPSTTVPDEIQRNARDVIAALGVPEPPEGWDRFEGHAQSSSP
;
A
#
# COMPACT_ATOMS: atom_id res chain seq x y z
N MET A 1 -8.31 -38.30 -29.06
CA MET A 1 -9.32 -37.46 -28.38
C MET A 1 -8.60 -36.44 -27.51
N PRO A 2 -8.61 -35.14 -27.83
CA PRO A 2 -7.99 -34.13 -26.97
C PRO A 2 -8.96 -33.63 -25.89
N ILE A 3 -8.52 -33.70 -24.63
CA ILE A 3 -9.22 -33.15 -23.46
C ILE A 3 -9.01 -31.63 -23.47
N ARG A 4 -10.06 -30.86 -23.74
CA ARG A 4 -10.07 -29.40 -23.60
C ARG A 4 -10.34 -29.07 -22.12
N TYR A 5 -9.35 -28.51 -21.43
CA TYR A 5 -9.58 -27.88 -20.13
C TYR A 5 -10.16 -26.48 -20.37
N SER A 6 -11.48 -26.34 -20.19
CA SER A 6 -12.14 -25.05 -20.08
C SER A 6 -11.91 -24.50 -18.68
N THR A 7 -11.01 -23.53 -18.54
CA THR A 7 -10.81 -22.78 -17.30
C THR A 7 -11.88 -21.71 -17.18
N THR A 8 -13.03 -22.05 -16.60
CA THR A 8 -14.04 -21.07 -16.20
C THR A 8 -13.61 -20.47 -14.86
N ILE A 9 -12.96 -19.31 -14.90
CA ILE A 9 -12.66 -18.49 -13.72
C ILE A 9 -13.99 -17.97 -13.18
N ALA A 10 -14.54 -18.68 -12.20
CA ALA A 10 -15.76 -18.28 -11.51
C ALA A 10 -15.44 -17.16 -10.51
N SER A 11 -15.80 -15.95 -10.93
CA SER A 11 -16.24 -14.78 -10.14
C SER A 11 -15.24 -14.08 -9.22
N ALA A 12 -14.52 -13.11 -9.81
CA ALA A 12 -13.85 -11.99 -9.17
C ALA A 12 -14.81 -10.95 -8.51
N THR A 13 -16.13 -11.11 -8.64
CA THR A 13 -17.12 -10.09 -8.24
C THR A 13 -17.28 -9.93 -6.73
N ALA A 14 -17.01 -10.98 -5.94
CA ALA A 14 -17.13 -10.92 -4.47
C ALA A 14 -15.94 -10.19 -3.80
N LEU A 15 -14.74 -10.29 -4.38
CA LEU A 15 -13.56 -9.51 -3.96
C LEU A 15 -13.65 -8.05 -4.46
N SER A 16 -14.37 -7.82 -5.55
CA SER A 16 -14.51 -6.51 -6.20
C SER A 16 -15.31 -5.49 -5.38
N ALA A 17 -16.24 -5.93 -4.52
CA ALA A 17 -17.02 -5.02 -3.66
C ALA A 17 -16.22 -4.53 -2.42
N ALA A 18 -15.30 -5.36 -1.91
CA ALA A 18 -14.42 -4.97 -0.80
C ALA A 18 -13.33 -3.98 -1.23
N LEU A 19 -12.89 -4.05 -2.50
CA LEU A 19 -11.93 -3.11 -3.11
C LEU A 19 -12.51 -1.72 -3.41
N SER A 20 -13.81 -1.62 -3.73
CA SER A 20 -14.43 -0.33 -4.06
C SER A 20 -14.63 0.59 -2.85
N ALA A 21 -14.68 0.06 -1.63
CA ALA A 21 -14.89 0.87 -0.41
C ALA A 21 -13.62 1.60 0.07
N LEU A 22 -12.42 1.04 -0.16
CA LEU A 22 -11.17 1.71 0.21
C LEU A 22 -10.70 2.76 -0.82
N ALA A 23 -11.16 2.68 -2.07
CA ALA A 23 -10.81 3.63 -3.13
C ALA A 23 -11.53 4.99 -3.00
N GLY A 24 -12.56 5.11 -2.15
CA GLY A 24 -13.34 6.35 -1.96
C GLY A 24 -12.78 7.34 -0.92
N GLY A 25 -11.67 7.04 -0.25
CA GLY A 25 -11.25 7.74 0.97
C GLY A 25 -10.00 8.64 0.88
N CYS A 26 -9.55 9.03 -0.31
CA CYS A 26 -8.35 9.88 -0.45
C CYS A 26 -8.55 10.99 -1.49
N THR A 27 -9.46 11.92 -1.23
CA THR A 27 -9.42 13.24 -1.89
C THR A 27 -9.62 14.36 -0.88
N THR A 28 -8.52 15.10 -0.68
CA THR A 28 -8.45 16.53 -0.33
C THR A 28 -8.96 17.00 1.04
N ARG A 29 -8.00 17.11 1.98
CA ARG A 29 -7.98 18.08 3.08
C ARG A 29 -8.03 19.51 2.49
N GLY A 30 -9.22 20.08 2.39
CA GLY A 30 -9.45 21.49 2.08
C GLY A 30 -9.10 22.37 3.28
N GLY A 31 -8.28 23.39 3.05
CA GLY A 31 -7.71 24.26 4.09
C GLY A 31 -8.76 25.10 4.83
N GLY A 32 -8.62 25.12 6.17
CA GLY A 32 -9.16 26.17 7.02
C GLY A 32 -8.04 27.14 7.36
N ALA A 33 -8.18 28.40 6.93
CA ALA A 33 -7.32 29.51 7.33
C ALA A 33 -7.62 29.93 8.79
N PRO A 34 -6.64 30.53 9.49
CA PRO A 34 -6.69 30.76 10.94
C PRO A 34 -7.34 32.10 11.30
N ALA A 35 -7.82 32.20 12.55
CA ALA A 35 -8.15 33.48 13.18
C ALA A 35 -7.50 33.57 14.58
N PRO A 36 -7.24 34.80 15.07
CA PRO A 36 -6.08 35.14 15.88
C PRO A 36 -6.42 35.33 17.37
N LEU A 37 -5.44 35.89 18.11
CA LEU A 37 -5.41 36.41 19.50
C LEU A 37 -4.38 35.62 20.32
N GLU A 38 -3.49 36.19 21.14
CA GLU A 38 -3.14 37.56 21.48
C GLU A 38 -1.87 37.46 22.37
N SER A 39 -0.93 38.38 22.20
CA SER A 39 0.07 38.86 23.17
C SER A 39 0.90 37.89 24.03
N ALA A 40 2.22 37.86 23.76
CA ALA A 40 3.22 38.00 24.83
C ALA A 40 4.55 38.58 24.28
N GLU A 41 5.01 39.58 25.02
CA GLU A 41 6.12 40.52 24.87
C GLU A 41 7.57 39.95 24.85
N PRO A 42 8.61 40.80 24.64
CA PRO A 42 9.79 40.50 23.84
C PRO A 42 11.02 40.08 24.66
N THR A 43 12.00 39.44 24.01
CA THR A 43 13.38 39.40 24.50
C THR A 43 14.35 39.78 23.40
N GLU A 44 14.96 40.94 23.64
CA GLU A 44 16.06 41.55 22.93
C GLU A 44 17.29 40.62 22.93
N SER A 45 17.85 40.34 21.76
CA SER A 45 19.24 39.90 21.65
C SER A 45 19.83 40.41 20.33
N ARG A 46 20.33 41.64 20.46
CA ARG A 46 21.26 42.33 19.59
C ARG A 46 22.48 41.43 19.34
N ASN A 47 22.74 41.07 18.09
CA ASN A 47 24.11 40.73 17.68
C ASN A 47 24.45 41.42 16.35
N THR A 48 25.59 42.09 16.37
CA THR A 48 26.06 43.05 15.39
C THR A 48 27.11 42.43 14.48
N ASN A 49 27.03 42.82 13.21
CA ASN A 49 28.14 43.06 12.28
C ASN A 49 29.12 41.93 11.94
N GLY A 50 29.15 41.61 10.65
CA GLY A 50 30.25 40.95 9.97
C GLY A 50 30.17 41.23 8.47
N ALA A 51 30.36 42.49 8.08
CA ALA A 51 30.51 42.90 6.69
C ALA A 51 31.82 42.31 6.13
N GLY A 52 31.70 41.57 5.04
CA GLY A 52 32.80 41.11 4.21
C GLY A 52 32.40 41.22 2.75
N GLU A 53 32.65 42.40 2.17
CA GLU A 53 32.67 42.62 0.72
C GLU A 53 33.74 41.72 0.09
N ALA A 54 33.31 40.83 -0.80
CA ALA A 54 34.18 40.24 -1.81
C ALA A 54 33.50 40.39 -3.16
N THR A 55 33.89 41.45 -3.85
CA THR A 55 33.54 41.80 -5.22
C THR A 55 34.16 40.75 -6.16
N GLY A 56 33.44 39.67 -6.41
CA GLY A 56 33.79 38.66 -7.41
C GLY A 56 32.77 38.69 -8.54
N THR A 57 33.14 39.29 -9.66
CA THR A 57 32.41 39.26 -10.93
C THR A 57 32.23 37.83 -11.41
N PRO A 58 31.00 37.27 -11.51
CA PRO A 58 30.79 36.01 -12.19
C PRO A 58 30.59 36.28 -13.68
N ASP A 59 31.54 35.78 -14.48
CA ASP A 59 31.47 35.68 -15.94
C ASP A 59 30.20 34.88 -16.34
N GLY A 60 29.14 35.61 -16.67
CA GLY A 60 27.77 35.11 -16.88
C GLY A 60 27.51 34.48 -18.25
N GLY A 61 28.48 33.77 -18.83
CA GLY A 61 28.41 33.31 -20.23
C GLY A 61 28.06 31.84 -20.46
N THR A 62 28.40 30.92 -19.55
CA THR A 62 28.46 29.49 -19.89
C THR A 62 27.79 28.54 -18.91
N ALA A 63 27.32 29.01 -17.75
CA ALA A 63 26.63 28.17 -16.77
C ALA A 63 25.15 27.91 -17.13
N ALA A 64 24.47 28.88 -17.76
CA ALA A 64 23.06 28.75 -18.14
C ALA A 64 22.83 27.70 -19.26
N ALA A 65 23.81 27.50 -20.15
CA ALA A 65 23.74 26.51 -21.23
C ALA A 65 23.98 25.06 -20.73
N LYS A 66 24.67 24.89 -19.59
CA LYS A 66 24.92 23.56 -19.00
C LYS A 66 23.80 23.10 -18.06
N ALA A 67 23.03 24.04 -17.49
CA ALA A 67 21.85 23.74 -16.67
C ALA A 67 20.61 23.33 -17.49
N ALA A 68 20.54 23.74 -18.76
CA ALA A 68 19.43 23.38 -19.66
C ALA A 68 19.55 21.97 -20.27
N ALA A 69 20.70 21.30 -20.10
CA ALA A 69 21.02 20.04 -20.80
C ALA A 69 20.71 18.75 -20.01
N ALA A 70 20.10 18.81 -18.82
CA ALA A 70 20.00 17.64 -17.93
C ALA A 70 18.59 17.24 -17.49
N LEU A 71 17.57 17.62 -18.25
CA LEU A 71 16.25 16.99 -18.20
C LEU A 71 15.99 16.35 -19.56
N THR A 72 16.74 15.29 -19.86
CA THR A 72 16.40 14.42 -20.99
C THR A 72 14.97 13.95 -20.79
N PRO A 73 14.05 14.17 -21.76
CA PRO A 73 12.70 13.65 -21.68
C PRO A 73 12.75 12.16 -21.39
N VAL A 74 12.08 11.70 -20.32
CA VAL A 74 11.96 10.27 -20.03
C VAL A 74 11.33 9.61 -21.26
N ASP A 75 12.00 8.58 -21.79
CA ASP A 75 11.54 7.80 -22.93
C ASP A 75 10.09 7.32 -22.65
N PRO A 76 9.13 7.53 -23.57
CA PRO A 76 7.75 7.10 -23.37
C PRO A 76 7.62 5.61 -23.03
N THR A 77 8.51 4.76 -23.56
CA THR A 77 8.54 3.33 -23.26
C THR A 77 8.95 3.04 -21.81
N GLN A 78 9.89 3.80 -21.26
CA GLN A 78 10.28 3.72 -19.85
C GLN A 78 9.14 4.17 -18.94
N ARG A 79 8.42 5.23 -19.33
CA ARG A 79 7.25 5.71 -18.59
C ARG A 79 6.13 4.67 -18.55
N GLU A 80 5.84 4.02 -19.68
CA GLU A 80 4.84 2.95 -19.76
C GLU A 80 5.24 1.75 -18.90
N ALA A 81 6.50 1.30 -18.98
CA ALA A 81 7.02 0.21 -18.16
C ALA A 81 6.93 0.54 -16.65
N MET A 82 7.25 1.77 -16.26
CA MET A 82 7.10 2.25 -14.89
C MET A 82 5.63 2.21 -14.43
N MET A 83 4.70 2.72 -15.24
CA MET A 83 3.27 2.68 -14.91
C MET A 83 2.71 1.25 -14.81
N ALA A 84 3.12 0.35 -15.71
CA ALA A 84 2.72 -1.05 -15.67
C ALA A 84 3.24 -1.74 -14.40
N ARG A 85 4.49 -1.46 -14.00
CA ARG A 85 5.09 -1.94 -12.76
C ARG A 85 4.34 -1.42 -11.53
N THR A 86 4.08 -0.12 -11.46
CA THR A 86 3.30 0.49 -10.36
C THR A 86 1.91 -0.11 -10.25
N ARG A 87 1.23 -0.36 -11.38
CA ARG A 87 -0.08 -1.02 -11.39
C ARG A 87 -0.01 -2.44 -10.84
N ARG A 88 0.97 -3.23 -11.28
CA ARG A 88 1.18 -4.60 -10.78
C ARG A 88 1.45 -4.61 -9.28
N HIS A 89 2.31 -3.72 -8.80
CA HIS A 89 2.58 -3.54 -7.36
C HIS A 89 1.30 -3.22 -6.58
N GLY A 90 0.56 -2.19 -7.01
CA GLY A 90 -0.68 -1.80 -6.34
C GLY A 90 -1.70 -2.93 -6.29
N MET A 91 -1.88 -3.67 -7.39
CA MET A 91 -2.80 -4.81 -7.44
C MET A 91 -2.38 -5.96 -6.53
N ALA A 92 -1.09 -6.30 -6.49
CA ALA A 92 -0.58 -7.37 -5.64
C ALA A 92 -0.73 -7.02 -4.15
N THR A 93 -0.32 -5.81 -3.74
CA THR A 93 -0.45 -5.36 -2.35
C THR A 93 -1.92 -5.26 -1.93
N ALA A 94 -2.79 -4.68 -2.76
CA ALA A 94 -4.21 -4.57 -2.45
C ALA A 94 -4.89 -5.95 -2.41
N GLY A 95 -4.61 -6.84 -3.36
CA GLY A 95 -5.15 -8.20 -3.37
C GLY A 95 -4.75 -8.98 -2.11
N PHE A 96 -3.49 -8.88 -1.71
CA PHE A 96 -2.97 -9.49 -0.50
C PHE A 96 -3.63 -8.91 0.76
N ALA A 97 -3.69 -7.58 0.90
CA ALA A 97 -4.33 -6.93 2.04
C ALA A 97 -5.82 -7.31 2.15
N ASN A 98 -6.57 -7.35 1.05
CA ASN A 98 -7.97 -7.76 1.10
C ASN A 98 -8.14 -9.22 1.50
N THR A 99 -7.25 -10.09 1.01
CA THR A 99 -7.26 -11.51 1.41
C THR A 99 -7.00 -11.63 2.91
N MET A 100 -5.98 -10.94 3.44
CA MET A 100 -5.64 -11.00 4.86
C MET A 100 -6.71 -10.35 5.74
N ALA A 101 -7.35 -9.26 5.32
CA ALA A 101 -8.47 -8.66 6.05
C ALA A 101 -9.65 -9.64 6.19
N ALA A 102 -9.93 -10.45 5.16
CA ALA A 102 -10.94 -11.50 5.28
C ALA A 102 -10.53 -12.55 6.33
N PHE A 103 -9.28 -13.04 6.30
CA PHE A 103 -8.79 -14.01 7.28
C PHE A 103 -8.62 -13.46 8.70
N ALA A 104 -8.44 -12.15 8.86
CA ALA A 104 -8.40 -11.48 10.16
C ALA A 104 -9.77 -11.51 10.85
N ALA A 105 -10.86 -11.51 10.07
CA ALA A 105 -12.24 -11.43 10.52
C ALA A 105 -12.98 -12.78 10.39
N PRO A 106 -13.05 -13.62 11.45
CA PRO A 106 -13.62 -14.97 11.36
C PRO A 106 -15.08 -14.98 10.88
N ARG A 107 -15.87 -13.95 11.22
CA ARG A 107 -17.27 -13.81 10.76
C ARG A 107 -17.39 -13.61 9.25
N VAL A 108 -16.43 -12.94 8.62
CA VAL A 108 -16.41 -12.73 7.17
C VAL A 108 -16.17 -14.07 6.47
N ILE A 109 -15.20 -14.85 6.94
CA ILE A 109 -14.91 -16.19 6.41
C ILE A 109 -16.06 -17.16 6.64
N ALA A 110 -16.69 -17.14 7.81
CA ALA A 110 -17.84 -17.98 8.12
C ALA A 110 -19.04 -17.73 7.19
N LYS A 111 -19.19 -16.50 6.68
CA LYS A 111 -20.24 -16.11 5.72
C LYS A 111 -19.84 -16.33 4.26
N ALA A 112 -18.58 -16.67 3.97
CA ALA A 112 -18.11 -16.84 2.61
C ALA A 112 -18.77 -18.07 1.94
N LYS A 113 -19.37 -17.87 0.76
CA LYS A 113 -19.96 -18.96 -0.03
C LYS A 113 -18.91 -19.96 -0.53
N SER A 114 -17.71 -19.47 -0.77
CA SER A 114 -16.57 -20.23 -1.26
C SER A 114 -15.29 -19.56 -0.78
N LEU A 115 -14.31 -20.37 -0.39
CA LEU A 115 -12.96 -19.89 -0.11
C LEU A 115 -12.07 -20.03 -1.35
N PRO A 116 -11.07 -19.14 -1.52
CA PRO A 116 -10.02 -19.37 -2.50
C PRO A 116 -9.33 -20.70 -2.25
N SER A 117 -8.89 -21.36 -3.31
CA SER A 117 -8.03 -22.54 -3.19
C SER A 117 -6.72 -22.19 -2.48
N ARG A 118 -6.07 -23.21 -1.90
CA ARG A 118 -4.76 -23.04 -1.26
C ARG A 118 -3.74 -22.45 -2.25
N GLU A 119 -3.77 -22.92 -3.48
CA GLU A 119 -2.88 -22.49 -4.55
C GLU A 119 -3.12 -21.02 -4.94
N GLU A 120 -4.36 -20.54 -4.90
CA GLU A 120 -4.69 -19.13 -5.10
C GLU A 120 -4.21 -18.24 -3.94
N MET A 121 -4.38 -18.70 -2.70
CA MET A 121 -3.88 -17.97 -1.52
C MET A 121 -2.35 -17.87 -1.55
N LEU A 122 -1.65 -18.97 -1.82
CA LEU A 122 -0.20 -18.98 -1.95
C LEU A 122 0.27 -18.07 -3.09
N ARG A 123 -0.40 -18.10 -4.25
CA ARG A 123 -0.08 -17.19 -5.36
C ARG A 123 -0.26 -15.72 -4.98
N CYS A 124 -1.29 -15.39 -4.20
CA CYS A 124 -1.53 -14.03 -3.70
C CYS A 124 -0.38 -13.56 -2.79
N ILE A 125 0.07 -14.42 -1.87
CA ILE A 125 1.17 -14.14 -0.96
C ILE A 125 2.50 -14.02 -1.71
N ASP A 126 2.77 -14.94 -2.65
CA ASP A 126 3.98 -14.93 -3.48
C ASP A 126 4.07 -13.65 -4.32
N ALA A 127 2.95 -13.21 -4.91
CA ALA A 127 2.90 -11.96 -5.65
C ALA A 127 3.23 -10.74 -4.78
N TYR A 128 2.79 -10.72 -3.52
CA TYR A 128 3.14 -9.67 -2.57
C TYR A 128 4.63 -9.75 -2.16
N LEU A 129 5.17 -10.94 -1.91
CA LEU A 129 6.60 -11.11 -1.58
C LEU A 129 7.51 -10.70 -2.74
N GLU A 130 7.08 -10.85 -4.00
CA GLU A 130 7.77 -10.27 -5.15
C GLU A 130 7.85 -8.73 -5.06
N VAL A 131 6.76 -8.06 -4.66
CA VAL A 131 6.74 -6.60 -4.43
C VAL A 131 7.73 -6.21 -3.33
N VAL A 132 7.77 -6.96 -2.23
CA VAL A 132 8.73 -6.73 -1.14
C VAL A 132 10.17 -6.85 -1.65
N ALA A 133 10.48 -7.93 -2.37
CA ALA A 133 11.81 -8.18 -2.92
C ALA A 133 12.23 -7.11 -3.93
N GLU A 134 11.30 -6.61 -4.74
CA GLU A 134 11.54 -5.51 -5.66
C GLU A 134 11.72 -4.15 -4.94
N THR A 135 10.96 -3.92 -3.86
CA THR A 135 11.09 -2.73 -3.02
C THR A 135 12.46 -2.68 -2.35
N LYS A 136 12.94 -3.81 -1.80
CA LYS A 136 14.28 -3.93 -1.21
C LYS A 136 15.42 -3.66 -2.20
N ARG A 137 15.24 -4.04 -3.47
CA ARG A 137 16.23 -3.81 -4.53
C ARG A 137 16.26 -2.37 -5.01
N SER A 138 15.20 -1.62 -4.82
CA SER A 138 15.09 -0.24 -5.30
C SER A 138 15.84 0.69 -4.32
N SER A 139 16.99 1.21 -4.74
CA SER A 139 17.89 2.03 -3.89
C SER A 139 17.36 3.42 -3.53
N HIS A 140 16.15 3.78 -3.95
CA HIS A 140 15.51 5.04 -3.59
C HIS A 140 14.68 4.83 -2.33
N GLY A 141 15.17 5.41 -1.23
CA GLY A 141 14.65 5.30 0.15
C GLY A 141 13.24 5.85 0.41
N GLU A 142 12.39 5.91 -0.62
CA GLU A 142 10.94 6.07 -0.51
C GLU A 142 10.21 4.73 -0.73
N GLY A 143 10.88 3.61 -0.46
CA GLY A 143 10.23 2.31 -0.38
C GLY A 143 9.09 2.37 0.64
N ASN A 144 7.94 1.80 0.30
CA ASN A 144 6.78 1.73 1.19
C ASN A 144 7.17 0.93 2.44
N GLN A 145 7.60 1.60 3.51
CA GLN A 145 8.11 0.97 4.73
C GLN A 145 7.10 -0.02 5.31
N ALA A 146 5.81 0.30 5.24
CA ALA A 146 4.72 -0.59 5.65
C ALA A 146 4.71 -1.92 4.87
N THR A 147 5.10 -1.91 3.59
CA THR A 147 5.28 -3.14 2.79
C THR A 147 6.48 -3.96 3.27
N LEU A 148 7.56 -3.32 3.74
CA LEU A 148 8.71 -4.04 4.28
C LEU A 148 8.40 -4.59 5.69
N ASP A 149 7.72 -3.82 6.52
CA ASP A 149 7.36 -4.20 7.89
C ASP A 149 6.39 -5.39 7.94
N ALA A 150 5.56 -5.57 6.90
CA ALA A 150 4.62 -6.68 6.79
C ALA A 150 5.25 -7.99 6.26
N GLU A 151 6.48 -7.97 5.74
CA GLU A 151 7.18 -9.13 5.19
C GLU A 151 7.26 -10.35 6.14
N PRO A 152 7.73 -10.23 7.41
CA PRO A 152 7.88 -11.41 8.27
C PRO A 152 6.55 -12.14 8.50
N TYR A 153 5.45 -11.40 8.62
CA TYR A 153 4.12 -11.97 8.78
C TYR A 153 3.63 -12.62 7.49
N ALA A 154 3.91 -12.03 6.32
CA ALA A 154 3.58 -12.63 5.02
C ALA A 154 4.31 -13.96 4.80
N LEU A 155 5.60 -14.05 5.15
CA LEU A 155 6.37 -15.29 5.10
C LEU A 155 5.78 -16.36 6.03
N LYS A 156 5.40 -15.98 7.24
CA LYS A 156 4.76 -16.89 8.19
C LYS A 156 3.40 -17.38 7.68
N LEU A 157 2.57 -16.50 7.14
CA LEU A 157 1.29 -16.88 6.52
C LEU A 157 1.50 -17.84 5.37
N ARG A 158 2.49 -17.61 4.51
CA ARG A 158 2.83 -18.53 3.42
C ARG A 158 3.08 -19.96 3.94
N ALA A 159 3.84 -20.09 5.03
CA ALA A 159 4.11 -21.39 5.64
C ALA A 159 2.84 -22.03 6.23
N LEU A 160 2.00 -21.24 6.90
CA LEU A 160 0.74 -21.72 7.48
C LEU A 160 -0.24 -22.20 6.39
N PHE A 161 -0.44 -21.41 5.34
CA PHE A 161 -1.30 -21.77 4.21
C PHE A 161 -0.77 -22.98 3.43
N ALA A 162 0.53 -23.21 3.39
CA ALA A 162 1.10 -24.39 2.72
C ALA A 162 0.67 -25.70 3.38
N THR A 163 0.51 -25.72 4.70
CA THR A 163 0.12 -26.91 5.47
C THR A 163 -1.38 -27.01 5.76
N TRP A 164 -2.10 -25.89 5.66
CA TRP A 164 -3.51 -25.82 5.98
C TRP A 164 -4.39 -26.21 4.78
N THR A 165 -5.41 -27.02 5.05
CA THR A 165 -6.47 -27.31 4.08
C THR A 165 -7.58 -26.26 4.22
N PRO A 166 -7.92 -25.50 3.17
CA PRO A 166 -8.88 -24.40 3.27
C PRO A 166 -10.25 -24.85 3.82
N SER A 167 -10.70 -24.20 4.89
CA SER A 167 -12.00 -24.43 5.54
C SER A 167 -12.53 -23.15 6.18
N THR A 168 -13.84 -23.10 6.45
CA THR A 168 -14.47 -21.96 7.14
C THR A 168 -14.03 -21.83 8.60
N THR A 169 -13.53 -22.91 9.21
CA THR A 169 -12.83 -22.87 10.50
C THR A 169 -11.36 -22.56 10.27
N VAL A 170 -11.00 -21.28 10.35
CA VAL A 170 -9.62 -20.81 10.16
C VAL A 170 -8.84 -20.97 11.48
N PRO A 171 -7.66 -21.59 11.49
CA PRO A 171 -6.79 -21.65 12.67
C PRO A 171 -6.46 -20.27 13.24
N ASP A 172 -6.50 -20.13 14.57
CA ASP A 172 -6.24 -18.85 15.24
C ASP A 172 -4.87 -18.25 14.88
N GLU A 173 -3.87 -19.09 14.59
CA GLU A 173 -2.56 -18.61 14.18
C GLU A 173 -2.58 -17.89 12.83
N ILE A 174 -3.39 -18.36 11.88
CA ILE A 174 -3.63 -17.68 10.60
C ILE A 174 -4.36 -16.36 10.85
N GLN A 175 -5.40 -16.36 11.69
CA GLN A 175 -6.16 -15.15 12.00
C GLN A 175 -5.27 -14.08 12.65
N ARG A 176 -4.47 -14.46 13.66
CA ARG A 176 -3.53 -13.54 14.32
C ARG A 176 -2.51 -12.97 13.35
N ASN A 177 -1.85 -13.81 12.55
CA ASN A 177 -0.87 -13.32 11.57
C ASN A 177 -1.50 -12.45 10.49
N ALA A 178 -2.73 -12.74 10.09
CA ALA A 178 -3.47 -11.89 9.16
C ALA A 178 -3.72 -10.51 9.76
N ARG A 179 -4.09 -10.42 11.05
CA ARG A 179 -4.21 -9.14 11.78
C ARG A 179 -2.87 -8.40 11.85
N ASP A 180 -1.78 -9.11 12.15
CA ASP A 180 -0.44 -8.53 12.23
C ASP A 180 0.03 -7.95 10.89
N VAL A 181 -0.21 -8.65 9.78
CA VAL A 181 0.03 -8.10 8.42
C VAL A 181 -0.74 -6.81 8.21
N ILE A 182 -2.04 -6.82 8.50
CA ILE A 182 -2.93 -5.69 8.20
C ILE A 182 -2.55 -4.46 9.04
N ALA A 183 -2.21 -4.68 10.31
CA ALA A 183 -1.66 -3.64 11.17
C ALA A 183 -0.33 -3.09 10.66
N ALA A 184 0.59 -3.96 10.22
CA ALA A 184 1.88 -3.55 9.64
C ALA A 184 1.72 -2.79 8.32
N LEU A 185 0.67 -3.09 7.54
CA LEU A 185 0.28 -2.32 6.35
C LEU A 185 -0.40 -0.98 6.69
N GLY A 186 -0.55 -0.64 7.98
CA GLY A 186 -1.13 0.62 8.45
C GLY A 186 -2.66 0.65 8.44
N VAL A 187 -3.33 -0.49 8.29
CA VAL A 187 -4.78 -0.58 8.35
C VAL A 187 -5.20 -0.74 9.82
N PRO A 188 -5.96 0.22 10.39
CA PRO A 188 -6.35 0.16 11.79
C PRO A 188 -7.37 -0.97 12.04
N GLU A 189 -7.39 -1.47 13.27
CA GLU A 189 -8.44 -2.37 13.72
C GLU A 189 -9.81 -1.66 13.68
N PRO A 190 -10.88 -2.32 13.21
CA PRO A 190 -12.23 -1.77 13.27
C PRO A 190 -12.65 -1.42 14.72
N PRO A 191 -13.47 -0.38 14.95
CA PRO A 191 -13.93 -0.01 16.29
C PRO A 191 -14.63 -1.15 17.07
N GLU A 192 -15.32 -2.04 16.36
CA GLU A 192 -15.95 -3.22 16.91
C GLU A 192 -14.95 -4.37 17.19
N GLY A 193 -13.74 -4.30 16.65
CA GLY A 193 -12.73 -5.35 16.69
C GLY A 193 -12.93 -6.40 15.58
N TRP A 194 -11.84 -7.06 15.19
CA TRP A 194 -11.85 -8.04 14.09
C TRP A 194 -12.82 -9.21 14.30
N ASP A 195 -13.07 -9.61 15.55
CA ASP A 195 -13.96 -10.73 15.89
C ASP A 195 -15.45 -10.41 15.70
N ARG A 196 -15.82 -9.12 15.76
CA ARG A 196 -17.20 -8.65 15.54
C ARG A 196 -17.39 -8.04 14.15
N PHE A 197 -16.32 -7.75 13.43
CA PHE A 197 -16.36 -7.20 12.09
C PHE A 197 -17.12 -8.13 11.13
N GLU A 198 -18.15 -7.60 10.48
CA GLU A 198 -19.01 -8.37 9.58
C GLU A 198 -18.74 -8.14 8.09
N GLY A 199 -17.73 -7.32 7.79
CA GLY A 199 -17.51 -6.78 6.45
C GLY A 199 -18.25 -5.46 6.24
N HIS A 200 -17.87 -4.73 5.19
CA HIS A 200 -18.65 -3.56 4.79
C HIS A 200 -20.01 -4.02 4.28
N ALA A 201 -21.09 -3.52 4.90
CA ALA A 201 -22.43 -3.71 4.39
C ALA A 201 -22.46 -3.20 2.95
N GLN A 202 -22.85 -4.05 2.00
CA GLN A 202 -23.13 -3.55 0.66
C GLN A 202 -24.25 -2.56 0.83
N SER A 203 -23.98 -1.28 0.56
CA SER A 203 -25.01 -0.28 0.39
C SER A 203 -25.83 -0.72 -0.82
N SER A 204 -26.84 -1.54 -0.57
CA SER A 204 -27.93 -1.80 -1.52
C SER A 204 -28.63 -0.46 -1.69
N SER A 205 -28.14 0.31 -2.65
CA SER A 205 -28.86 1.48 -3.14
C SER A 205 -30.18 0.95 -3.72
N PRO A 206 -31.33 1.49 -3.28
CA PRO A 206 -32.65 1.07 -3.75
C PRO A 206 -32.87 1.33 -5.23
#